data_AF-A0A954QID3-F1
#
_entry.id   AF-A0A954QID3-F1
#
_cell.length_a   1.000
_cell.length_b   1.000
_cell.length_c   1.000
_cell.angle_alpha   90.00
_cell.angle_beta   90.00
_cell.angle_gamma   90.00
#
_symmetry.space_group_name_H-M   'P 1'
#
loop_
_entity.id
_entity.type
_entity.pdbx_description
1 polymer ?
#
loop_
_entity_poly.entity_id
_entity_poly.type
_entity_poly.pdbx_seq_one_letter_code
_entity_poly.pdbx_strand_id
1 'polypeptide(L)'
;GNAAELPGLVELAEQTIEEVCKAHGVKSGLDISIGTMIEIPRAALTANEVAEFADFFSFGTNDLTQMTFGYSRDDVNTFLPDYLKQEILHVDPFQSLDTTGVGQLVQMAVEKGRATRKDLKCGICGEHGGDPASIDFCHNVGLNYVSCSPFRVPIARLAAAQAALRKKK
;
A
#
# COMPACT_ATOMS: atom_id res chain seq x y z
N GLY A 1 -10.88 -7.49 6.65
CA GLY A 1 -10.30 -6.13 6.81
C GLY A 1 -11.01 -5.36 7.91
N ASN A 2 -11.09 -5.94 9.11
CA ASN A 2 -11.58 -5.31 10.32
C ASN A 2 -10.41 -5.10 11.27
N ALA A 3 -10.36 -3.96 11.96
CA ALA A 3 -9.31 -3.69 12.94
C ALA A 3 -9.23 -4.79 14.00
N ALA A 4 -10.37 -5.40 14.35
CA ALA A 4 -10.42 -6.52 15.29
C ALA A 4 -9.69 -7.81 14.83
N GLU A 5 -9.36 -7.95 13.55
CA GLU A 5 -8.62 -9.12 13.04
C GLU A 5 -7.12 -9.03 13.36
N LEU A 6 -6.58 -7.81 13.46
CA LEU A 6 -5.14 -7.58 13.55
C LEU A 6 -4.52 -7.87 14.93
N PRO A 7 -5.12 -7.47 16.08
CA PRO A 7 -4.50 -7.64 17.40
C PRO A 7 -4.10 -9.07 17.71
N GLY A 8 -4.97 -10.06 17.41
CA GLY A 8 -4.66 -11.46 17.69
C GLY A 8 -3.51 -12.00 16.84
N LEU A 9 -3.34 -11.50 15.61
CA LEU A 9 -2.22 -11.88 14.74
C LEU A 9 -0.92 -11.20 15.18
N VAL A 10 -1.00 -9.94 15.65
CA VAL A 10 0.15 -9.21 16.21
C VAL A 10 0.63 -9.92 17.47
N GLU A 11 -0.27 -10.24 18.41
CA GLU A 11 0.07 -10.96 19.65
C GLU A 11 0.72 -12.31 19.35
N LEU A 12 0.16 -13.08 18.41
CA LEU A 12 0.74 -14.36 18.00
C LEU A 12 2.14 -14.21 17.41
N ALA A 13 2.37 -13.17 16.59
CA ALA A 13 3.67 -12.88 16.00
C ALA A 13 4.69 -12.47 17.08
N GLU A 14 4.31 -11.60 18.02
CA GLU A 14 5.16 -11.17 19.13
C GLU A 14 5.55 -12.37 20.02
N GLN A 15 4.59 -13.21 20.39
CA GLN A 15 4.84 -14.44 21.17
C GLN A 15 5.82 -15.37 20.43
N THR A 16 5.61 -15.58 19.13
CA THR A 16 6.49 -16.42 18.31
C THR A 16 7.91 -15.86 18.25
N ILE A 17 8.05 -14.54 18.09
CA ILE A 17 9.36 -13.87 18.07
C ILE A 17 10.08 -14.09 19.41
N GLU A 18 9.40 -13.91 20.53
CA GLU A 18 9.98 -14.09 21.87
C GLU A 18 10.42 -15.54 22.11
N GLU A 19 9.59 -16.51 21.73
CA GLU A 19 9.90 -17.94 21.84
C GLU A 19 11.14 -18.32 21.03
N VAL A 20 11.21 -17.86 19.77
CA VAL A 20 12.36 -18.11 18.89
C VAL A 20 13.62 -17.46 19.44
N CYS A 21 13.53 -16.22 19.94
CA CYS A 21 14.67 -15.53 20.55
C CYS A 21 15.20 -16.31 21.76
N LYS A 22 14.30 -16.76 22.64
CA LYS A 22 14.66 -17.56 23.81
C LYS A 22 15.31 -18.89 23.43
N ALA A 23 14.76 -19.59 22.43
CA ALA A 23 15.27 -20.87 21.96
C ALA A 23 16.69 -20.77 21.36
N HIS A 24 17.02 -19.65 20.72
CA HIS A 24 18.31 -19.44 20.06
C HIS A 24 19.30 -18.59 20.87
N GLY A 25 18.97 -18.24 22.12
CA GLY A 25 19.81 -17.38 22.96
C GLY A 25 20.01 -15.97 22.39
N VAL A 26 19.09 -15.50 21.54
CA VAL A 26 19.08 -14.13 21.03
C VAL A 26 18.48 -13.23 22.09
N LYS A 27 19.09 -12.07 22.31
CA LYS A 27 18.61 -11.08 23.28
C LYS A 27 17.17 -10.67 22.94
N SER A 28 16.30 -10.72 23.94
CA SER A 28 14.91 -10.23 23.81
C SER A 28 14.87 -8.73 23.52
N GLY A 29 13.77 -8.28 22.90
CA GLY A 29 13.59 -6.89 22.50
C GLY A 29 14.27 -6.53 21.18
N LEU A 30 14.24 -7.45 20.20
CA LEU A 30 14.55 -7.08 18.81
C LEU A 30 13.50 -6.08 18.32
N ASP A 31 13.95 -5.01 17.67
CA ASP A 31 13.09 -4.02 17.05
C ASP A 31 12.55 -4.58 15.73
N ILE A 32 11.48 -5.37 15.82
CA ILE A 32 10.78 -6.00 14.69
C ILE A 32 9.43 -5.32 14.55
N SER A 33 9.27 -4.53 13.50
CA SER A 33 7.98 -3.88 13.22
C SER A 33 6.96 -4.87 12.66
N ILE A 34 5.74 -4.85 13.20
CA ILE A 34 4.61 -5.63 12.71
C ILE A 34 3.60 -4.65 12.11
N GLY A 35 3.37 -4.78 10.82
CA GLY A 35 2.46 -3.93 10.06
C GLY A 35 1.39 -4.75 9.34
N THR A 36 0.64 -4.07 8.48
CA THR A 36 -0.44 -4.72 7.73
C THR A 36 -0.54 -4.21 6.30
N MET A 37 -1.15 -5.02 5.44
CA MET A 37 -1.48 -4.62 4.09
C MET A 37 -2.79 -3.84 4.08
N ILE A 38 -2.81 -2.69 3.41
CA ILE A 38 -4.03 -1.93 3.12
C ILE A 38 -4.45 -2.24 1.69
N GLU A 39 -5.18 -3.35 1.55
CA GLU A 39 -5.61 -3.90 0.25
C GLU A 39 -7.12 -4.16 0.17
N ILE A 40 -7.83 -3.95 1.29
CA ILE A 40 -9.29 -4.05 1.39
C ILE A 40 -9.86 -2.64 1.59
N PRO A 41 -10.88 -2.20 0.82
CA PRO A 41 -11.45 -0.86 0.96
C PRO A 41 -11.89 -0.53 2.39
N ARG A 42 -12.45 -1.51 3.13
CA ARG A 42 -12.81 -1.33 4.55
C ARG A 42 -11.61 -0.96 5.43
N ALA A 43 -10.44 -1.55 5.20
CA ALA A 43 -9.23 -1.25 5.97
C ALA A 43 -8.77 0.19 5.73
N ALA A 44 -8.91 0.71 4.51
CA ALA A 44 -8.64 2.12 4.21
C ALA A 44 -9.66 3.06 4.89
N LEU A 45 -10.95 2.69 4.86
CA LEU A 45 -12.03 3.45 5.49
C LEU A 45 -11.89 3.53 7.02
N THR A 46 -11.40 2.48 7.67
CA THR A 46 -11.20 2.41 9.14
C THR A 46 -9.72 2.47 9.54
N ALA A 47 -8.87 3.09 8.72
CA ALA A 47 -7.41 3.05 8.89
C ALA A 47 -6.92 3.64 10.22
N ASN A 48 -7.69 4.54 10.86
CA ASN A 48 -7.39 5.07 12.19
C ASN A 48 -7.44 3.97 13.26
N GLU A 49 -8.38 3.03 13.19
CA GLU A 49 -8.48 1.90 14.11
C GLU A 49 -7.40 0.84 13.81
N VAL A 50 -7.11 0.62 12.53
CA VAL A 50 -6.05 -0.31 12.10
C VAL A 50 -4.67 0.16 12.57
N ALA A 51 -4.41 1.47 12.54
CA ALA A 51 -3.14 2.07 12.94
C ALA A 51 -2.84 1.98 14.46
N GLU A 52 -3.82 1.63 15.29
CA GLU A 52 -3.59 1.34 16.71
C GLU A 52 -2.64 0.14 16.87
N PHE A 53 -2.76 -0.85 15.98
CA PHE A 53 -2.07 -2.14 16.08
C PHE A 53 -0.98 -2.37 15.02
N ALA A 54 -0.86 -1.50 14.02
CA ALA A 54 0.12 -1.64 12.95
C ALA A 54 1.23 -0.58 13.03
N ASP A 55 2.47 -1.02 12.96
CA ASP A 55 3.66 -0.15 12.90
C ASP A 55 3.87 0.50 11.53
N PHE A 56 3.36 -0.15 10.48
CA PHE A 56 3.41 0.35 9.11
C PHE A 56 2.23 -0.14 8.28
N PHE A 57 1.91 0.61 7.23
CA PHE A 57 1.00 0.22 6.16
C PHE A 57 1.76 -0.06 4.88
N SER A 58 1.40 -1.16 4.22
CA SER A 58 1.79 -1.45 2.84
C SER A 58 0.54 -1.50 1.97
N PHE A 59 0.41 -0.59 1.00
CA PHE A 59 -0.73 -0.58 0.10
C PHE A 59 -0.58 -1.67 -0.96
N GLY A 60 -1.39 -2.73 -0.83
CA GLY A 60 -1.57 -3.79 -1.84
C GLY A 60 -2.53 -3.30 -2.90
N THR A 61 -2.05 -2.42 -3.77
CA THR A 61 -2.92 -1.70 -4.71
C THR A 61 -3.51 -2.57 -5.81
N ASN A 62 -2.93 -3.73 -6.10
CA ASN A 62 -3.53 -4.67 -7.05
C ASN A 62 -4.90 -5.16 -6.55
N ASP A 63 -4.95 -5.66 -5.32
CA ASP A 63 -6.18 -6.14 -4.69
C ASP A 63 -7.11 -4.98 -4.31
N LEU A 64 -6.54 -3.84 -3.88
CA LEU A 64 -7.33 -2.64 -3.61
C LEU A 64 -8.05 -2.15 -4.88
N THR A 65 -7.37 -2.12 -6.03
CA THR A 65 -7.97 -1.79 -7.33
C THR A 65 -9.07 -2.79 -7.67
N GLN A 66 -8.80 -4.10 -7.55
CA GLN A 66 -9.79 -5.14 -7.83
C GLN A 66 -11.07 -4.95 -6.99
N MET A 67 -10.93 -4.72 -5.68
CA MET A 67 -12.08 -4.53 -4.79
C MET A 67 -12.78 -3.18 -4.99
N THR A 68 -12.07 -2.14 -5.41
CA THR A 68 -12.65 -0.80 -5.62
C THR A 68 -13.41 -0.72 -6.95
N PHE A 69 -12.85 -1.27 -8.02
CA PHE A 69 -13.50 -1.34 -9.33
C PHE A 69 -14.52 -2.48 -9.44
N GLY A 70 -14.41 -3.50 -8.59
CA GLY A 70 -15.15 -4.75 -8.74
C GLY A 70 -14.63 -5.59 -9.92
N TYR A 71 -13.34 -5.47 -10.25
CA TYR A 71 -12.72 -6.14 -11.39
C TYR A 71 -11.89 -7.33 -10.93
N SER A 72 -12.34 -8.55 -11.26
CA SER A 72 -11.51 -9.74 -11.13
C SER A 72 -10.31 -9.65 -12.07
N ARG A 73 -9.08 -9.71 -11.54
CA ARG A 73 -7.86 -9.65 -12.34
C ARG A 73 -7.74 -10.78 -13.36
N ASP A 74 -8.33 -11.94 -13.05
CA ASP A 74 -8.29 -13.10 -13.94
C ASP A 74 -9.26 -12.94 -15.12
N ASP A 75 -10.35 -12.18 -14.94
CA ASP A 75 -11.42 -12.03 -15.93
C ASP A 75 -11.37 -10.69 -16.67
N VAL A 76 -10.66 -9.70 -16.15
CA VAL A 76 -10.68 -8.31 -16.65
C VAL A 76 -10.27 -8.20 -18.13
N ASN A 77 -9.39 -9.09 -18.59
CA ASN A 77 -8.89 -9.09 -19.97
C ASN A 77 -9.98 -9.42 -21.01
N THR A 78 -11.15 -9.92 -20.59
CA THR A 78 -12.29 -10.19 -21.48
C THR A 78 -13.02 -8.93 -21.94
N PHE A 79 -12.90 -7.81 -21.20
CA PHE A 79 -13.61 -6.56 -21.53
C PHE A 79 -12.73 -5.30 -21.46
N LEU A 80 -11.62 -5.31 -20.72
CA LEU A 80 -10.75 -4.15 -20.56
C LEU A 80 -10.24 -3.56 -21.89
N PRO A 81 -9.82 -4.37 -22.89
CA PRO A 81 -9.41 -3.84 -24.18
C PRO A 81 -10.51 -3.00 -24.88
N ASP A 82 -11.77 -3.42 -24.74
CA ASP A 82 -12.90 -2.68 -25.31
C ASP A 82 -13.16 -1.37 -24.54
N TYR A 83 -13.01 -1.38 -23.22
CA TYR A 83 -13.14 -0.17 -22.39
C TYR A 83 -12.09 0.88 -22.74
N LEU A 84 -10.85 0.45 -22.98
CA LEU A 84 -9.76 1.33 -23.42
C LEU A 84 -10.01 1.86 -24.83
N LYS A 85 -10.45 1.01 -25.76
CA LYS A 85 -10.76 1.39 -27.14
C LYS A 85 -11.93 2.38 -27.23
N GLN A 86 -12.91 2.23 -26.36
CA GLN A 86 -14.07 3.12 -26.26
C GLN A 86 -13.81 4.36 -25.38
N GLU A 87 -12.58 4.52 -24.86
CA GLU A 87 -12.18 5.60 -23.96
C GLU A 87 -13.05 5.71 -22.69
N ILE A 88 -13.70 4.60 -22.30
CA ILE A 88 -14.39 4.49 -21.00
C ILE A 88 -13.36 4.55 -19.88
N LEU A 89 -12.19 3.93 -20.10
CA LEU A 89 -11.00 4.09 -19.28
C LEU A 89 -9.87 4.63 -20.17
N HIS A 90 -9.09 5.56 -19.63
CA HIS A 90 -7.93 6.12 -20.34
C HIS A 90 -6.66 5.28 -20.19
N VAL A 91 -6.58 4.49 -19.11
CA VAL A 91 -5.43 3.64 -18.80
C VAL A 91 -5.92 2.40 -18.06
N ASP A 92 -5.18 1.30 -18.21
CA ASP A 92 -5.40 0.09 -17.42
C ASP A 92 -5.16 0.40 -15.92
N PRO A 93 -6.19 0.28 -15.06
CA PRO A 93 -6.09 0.63 -13.65
C PRO A 93 -5.21 -0.32 -12.83
N PHE A 94 -4.75 -1.44 -13.41
CA PHE A 94 -3.76 -2.34 -12.80
C PHE A 94 -2.32 -2.03 -13.23
N GLN A 95 -2.12 -1.15 -14.21
CA GLN A 95 -0.80 -0.69 -14.65
C GLN A 95 -0.45 0.69 -14.07
N SER A 96 -1.42 1.59 -14.06
CA SER A 96 -1.32 2.93 -13.48
C SER A 96 -2.45 3.13 -12.48
N LEU A 97 -2.11 3.62 -11.30
CA LEU A 97 -3.04 3.80 -10.20
C LEU A 97 -4.16 4.76 -10.62
N ASP A 98 -5.42 4.34 -10.47
CA ASP A 98 -6.56 5.23 -10.54
C ASP A 98 -6.53 6.20 -9.35
N THR A 99 -6.12 7.43 -9.63
CA THR A 99 -6.01 8.48 -8.59
C THR A 99 -7.36 9.02 -8.13
N THR A 100 -8.43 8.80 -8.91
CA THR A 100 -9.75 9.38 -8.65
C THR A 100 -10.67 8.49 -7.83
N GLY A 101 -10.45 7.18 -7.82
CA GLY A 101 -11.15 6.22 -6.95
C GLY A 101 -10.19 5.57 -5.96
N VAL A 102 -9.32 4.66 -6.43
CA VAL A 102 -8.39 3.90 -5.57
C VAL A 102 -7.44 4.85 -4.81
N GLY A 103 -6.99 5.91 -5.46
CA GLY A 103 -6.15 6.95 -4.87
C GLY A 103 -6.82 7.65 -3.68
N GLN A 104 -8.14 7.86 -3.70
CA GLN A 104 -8.85 8.44 -2.55
C GLN A 104 -8.78 7.52 -1.33
N LEU A 105 -8.87 6.19 -1.52
CA LEU A 105 -8.72 5.24 -0.44
C LEU A 105 -7.29 5.25 0.13
N VAL A 106 -6.28 5.31 -0.75
CA VAL A 106 -4.88 5.42 -0.33
C VAL A 106 -4.65 6.70 0.49
N GLN A 107 -5.09 7.85 -0.03
CA GLN A 107 -4.94 9.13 0.65
C GLN A 107 -5.66 9.13 2.02
N MET A 108 -6.92 8.70 2.05
CA MET A 108 -7.71 8.62 3.28
C MET A 108 -7.05 7.72 4.33
N ALA A 109 -6.52 6.56 3.91
CA ALA A 109 -5.86 5.63 4.81
C ALA A 109 -4.57 6.21 5.41
N VAL A 110 -3.78 6.94 4.61
CA VAL A 110 -2.58 7.64 5.10
C VAL A 110 -2.97 8.72 6.12
N GLU A 111 -3.96 9.54 5.82
CA GLU A 111 -4.42 10.62 6.69
C GLU A 111 -4.97 10.08 8.01
N LYS A 112 -5.88 9.12 7.95
CA LYS A 112 -6.49 8.49 9.13
C LYS A 112 -5.48 7.71 9.96
N GLY A 113 -4.62 6.92 9.30
CA GLY A 113 -3.59 6.14 10.00
C GLY A 113 -2.61 7.05 10.75
N ARG A 114 -2.17 8.14 10.12
CA ARG A 114 -1.26 9.11 10.76
C ARG A 114 -1.91 10.00 11.82
N ALA A 115 -3.23 10.15 11.78
CA ALA A 115 -3.97 10.80 12.86
C ALA A 115 -3.88 9.98 14.16
N THR A 116 -3.88 8.65 14.08
CA THR A 116 -3.67 7.75 15.22
C THR A 116 -2.19 7.59 15.57
N ARG A 117 -1.34 7.34 14.57
CA ARG A 117 0.11 7.08 14.75
C ARG A 117 0.95 8.00 13.87
N LYS A 118 1.45 9.10 14.45
CA LYS A 118 2.09 10.21 13.71
C LYS A 118 3.30 9.78 12.86
N ASP A 119 4.03 8.79 13.31
CA ASP A 119 5.25 8.27 12.69
C ASP A 119 5.00 7.01 11.83
N LEU A 120 3.73 6.63 11.62
CA LEU A 120 3.31 5.50 10.80
C LEU A 120 3.98 5.54 9.42
N LYS A 121 4.76 4.48 9.14
CA LYS A 121 5.39 4.30 7.84
C LYS A 121 4.35 3.77 6.86
N CYS A 122 4.18 4.43 5.73
CA CYS A 122 3.28 4.01 4.67
C CYS A 122 4.09 3.78 3.40
N GLY A 123 3.94 2.62 2.77
CA GLY A 123 4.50 2.37 1.45
C GLY A 123 3.51 1.67 0.55
N ILE A 124 3.86 1.50 -0.72
CA ILE A 124 3.07 0.80 -1.73
C ILE A 124 3.89 -0.33 -2.32
N CYS A 125 3.23 -1.46 -2.60
CA CYS A 125 3.82 -2.59 -3.30
C CYS A 125 3.00 -2.93 -4.56
N GLY A 126 3.61 -3.72 -5.45
CA GLY A 126 2.97 -4.20 -6.67
C GLY A 126 3.36 -3.38 -7.91
N GLU A 127 2.54 -3.50 -8.95
CA GLU A 127 2.85 -2.95 -10.28
C GLU A 127 2.89 -1.42 -10.28
N HIS A 128 1.98 -0.78 -9.55
CA HIS A 128 1.92 0.67 -9.42
C HIS A 128 3.19 1.27 -8.77
N GLY A 129 3.89 0.49 -7.92
CA GLY A 129 5.12 0.94 -7.28
C GLY A 129 6.28 1.18 -8.26
N GLY A 130 6.18 0.74 -9.51
CA GLY A 130 7.16 0.98 -10.57
C GLY A 130 6.64 1.87 -11.69
N ASP A 131 5.44 2.44 -11.58
CA ASP A 131 4.83 3.31 -12.59
C ASP A 131 5.08 4.79 -12.25
N PRO A 132 5.72 5.59 -13.15
CA PRO A 132 6.06 6.98 -12.84
C PRO A 132 4.90 7.87 -12.40
N ALA A 133 3.71 7.72 -13.00
CA ALA A 133 2.54 8.53 -12.64
C ALA A 133 2.01 8.17 -11.24
N SER A 134 1.92 6.87 -10.96
CA SER A 134 1.55 6.33 -9.65
C SER A 134 2.54 6.75 -8.57
N ILE A 135 3.84 6.76 -8.86
CA ILE A 135 4.89 7.20 -7.93
C ILE A 135 4.77 8.70 -7.63
N ASP A 136 4.46 9.53 -8.64
CA ASP A 136 4.21 10.96 -8.43
C ASP A 136 3.03 11.18 -7.49
N PHE A 137 1.93 10.45 -7.69
CA PHE A 137 0.79 10.45 -6.76
C PHE A 137 1.21 10.02 -5.35
N CYS A 138 1.92 8.90 -5.20
CA CYS A 138 2.40 8.38 -3.92
C CYS A 138 3.26 9.42 -3.16
N HIS A 139 4.11 10.15 -3.89
CA HIS A 139 4.91 11.24 -3.33
C HIS A 139 4.03 12.42 -2.85
N ASN A 140 2.99 12.76 -3.59
CA ASN A 140 2.07 13.86 -3.25
C ASN A 140 1.24 13.54 -2.01
N VAL A 141 0.70 12.32 -1.90
CA VAL A 141 -0.02 11.87 -0.70
C VAL A 141 0.91 11.52 0.48
N GLY A 142 2.22 11.58 0.28
CA GLY A 142 3.21 11.50 1.35
C GLY A 142 3.53 10.07 1.81
N LEU A 143 3.50 9.08 0.92
CA LEU A 143 4.07 7.76 1.21
C LEU A 143 5.59 7.88 1.47
N ASN A 144 6.10 6.98 2.31
CA ASN A 144 7.50 6.90 2.70
C ASN A 144 8.36 6.15 1.68
N TYR A 145 7.80 5.15 1.00
CA TYR A 145 8.53 4.35 0.02
C TYR A 145 7.59 3.78 -1.05
N VAL A 146 8.19 3.35 -2.16
CA VAL A 146 7.56 2.52 -3.18
C VAL A 146 8.39 1.24 -3.33
N SER A 147 7.71 0.11 -3.54
CA SER A 147 8.32 -1.20 -3.74
C SER A 147 7.86 -1.76 -5.09
N CYS A 148 8.81 -2.19 -5.91
CA CYS A 148 8.56 -2.67 -7.27
C CYS A 148 9.52 -3.81 -7.63
N SER A 149 9.26 -4.48 -8.77
CA SER A 149 10.12 -5.55 -9.26
C SER A 149 11.55 -5.05 -9.50
N PRO A 150 12.58 -5.92 -9.38
CA PRO A 150 13.99 -5.50 -9.42
C PRO A 150 14.36 -4.66 -10.65
N PHE A 151 13.85 -5.00 -11.83
CA PHE A 151 14.12 -4.28 -13.07
C PHE A 151 13.45 -2.91 -13.14
N ARG A 152 12.40 -2.65 -12.36
CA ARG A 152 11.71 -1.35 -12.28
C ARG A 152 12.33 -0.42 -11.25
N VAL A 153 13.23 -0.91 -10.38
CA VAL A 153 13.90 -0.07 -9.36
C VAL A 153 14.58 1.19 -9.94
N PRO A 154 15.35 1.13 -11.05
CA PRO A 154 15.94 2.33 -11.64
C PRO A 154 14.89 3.36 -12.10
N ILE A 155 13.79 2.88 -12.68
CA ILE A 155 12.67 3.73 -13.12
C ILE A 155 12.01 4.38 -11.91
N ALA A 156 11.73 3.59 -10.87
CA ALA A 156 11.10 4.09 -9.65
C ALA A 156 11.94 5.17 -8.95
N ARG A 157 13.26 4.98 -8.88
CA ARG A 157 14.20 5.98 -8.35
C ARG A 157 14.18 7.28 -9.15
N LEU A 158 14.21 7.19 -10.48
CA LEU A 158 14.16 8.37 -11.35
C LEU A 158 12.83 9.11 -11.21
N ALA A 159 11.70 8.38 -11.23
CA ALA A 159 10.37 8.96 -11.08
C ALA A 159 10.19 9.65 -9.72
N ALA A 160 10.64 9.01 -8.63
CA ALA A 160 10.59 9.59 -7.29
C ALA A 160 11.43 10.88 -7.19
N ALA A 161 12.61 10.91 -7.82
CA ALA A 161 13.43 12.12 -7.88
C ALA A 161 12.73 13.25 -8.66
N GLN A 162 12.11 12.93 -9.80
CA GLN A 162 11.35 13.90 -10.59
C GLN A 162 10.14 14.45 -9.82
N ALA A 163 9.39 13.60 -9.11
CA ALA A 163 8.27 14.00 -8.26
C ALA A 163 8.72 14.97 -7.16
N ALA A 164 9.82 14.65 -6.46
CA ALA A 164 10.40 15.51 -5.45
C ALA A 164 10.87 16.87 -6.00
N LEU A 165 11.37 16.91 -7.24
CA LEU A 165 11.78 18.15 -7.91
C LEU A 165 10.57 19.00 -8.34
N ARG A 166 9.47 18.37 -8.79
CA ARG A 166 8.23 19.08 -9.16
C ARG A 166 7.56 19.73 -7.94
N LYS A 167 7.50 19.03 -6.81
CA LYS A 167 6.86 19.51 -5.56
C LYS A 167 7.59 20.70 -4.90
N LYS A 168 8.87 20.91 -5.21
CA LYS A 168 9.66 22.04 -4.68
C LYS A 168 9.39 23.39 -5.35
N LYS A 169 8.58 23.42 -6.41
CA LYS A 169 8.11 24.66 -7.05
C LYS A 169 6.78 25.08 -6.45
#